data_AF-A0A1F7I9Q7-F1
#
_entry.id   AF-A0A1F7I9Q7-F1
#
_cell.length_a   1.000
_cell.length_b   1.000
_cell.length_c   1.000
_cell.angle_alpha   90.00
_cell.angle_beta   90.00
_cell.angle_gamma   90.00
#
_symmetry.space_group_name_H-M   'P 1'
#
loop_
_entity.id
_entity.type
_entity.pdbx_description
1 polymer ?
#
loop_
_entity_poly.entity_id
_entity_poly.type
_entity_poly.pdbx_seq_one_letter_code
_entity_poly.pdbx_strand_id
1 'polypeptide(L)'
;MTTFIIFITAVIGGFAESQGYVHASKVWLKGQFVWPEAMKSFLGFAIGTVMLFLAIKFLNDLKIFSAELQTIIWFTTTMLGIAFISGRFFSWPLAEKVVSLFVIISIGWLLIRVGK
;
A
#
# COMPACT_ATOMS: atom_id res chain seq x y z
N MET A 1 22.32 -5.10 1.27
CA MET A 1 21.43 -6.28 1.41
C MET A 1 20.13 -5.91 2.12
N THR A 2 20.19 -5.31 3.31
CA THR A 2 19.01 -4.89 4.10
C THR A 2 18.02 -3.98 3.35
N THR A 3 18.50 -2.96 2.63
CA THR A 3 17.66 -2.05 1.83
C THR A 3 16.85 -2.76 0.73
N PHE A 4 17.43 -3.78 0.11
CA PHE A 4 16.77 -4.57 -0.92
C PHE A 4 15.66 -5.46 -0.34
N ILE A 5 15.89 -6.02 0.84
CA ILE A 5 14.89 -6.81 1.58
C ILE A 5 13.73 -5.93 2.00
N ILE A 6 13.98 -4.71 2.50
CA ILE A 6 12.95 -3.72 2.84
C ILE A 6 12.08 -3.40 1.62
N PHE A 7 12.71 -3.15 0.48
CA PHE A 7 11.97 -2.85 -0.74
C PHE A 7 11.08 -4.02 -1.15
N ILE A 8 11.61 -5.24 -1.13
CA ILE A 8 10.85 -6.45 -1.46
C ILE A 8 9.69 -6.68 -0.48
N THR A 9 9.93 -6.60 0.84
CA THR A 9 8.87 -6.83 1.83
C THR A 9 7.81 -5.72 1.80
N ALA A 10 8.19 -4.47 1.56
CA ALA A 10 7.25 -3.37 1.39
C ALA A 10 6.41 -3.51 0.12
N VAL A 11 7.03 -3.95 -1.00
CA VAL A 11 6.31 -4.17 -2.26
C VAL A 11 5.38 -5.38 -2.16
N ILE A 12 5.87 -6.52 -1.67
CA ILE A 12 5.05 -7.73 -1.49
C ILE A 12 3.92 -7.45 -0.50
N GLY A 13 4.23 -6.80 0.62
CA GLY A 13 3.26 -6.47 1.64
C GLY A 13 2.18 -5.51 1.14
N GLY A 14 2.57 -4.40 0.49
CA GLY A 14 1.62 -3.46 -0.09
C GLY A 14 0.79 -4.10 -1.21
N PHE A 15 1.39 -4.98 -2.02
CA PHE A 15 0.65 -5.73 -3.03
C PHE A 15 -0.36 -6.69 -2.40
N ALA A 16 -0.01 -7.39 -1.33
CA ALA A 16 -0.94 -8.25 -0.59
C ALA A 16 -2.11 -7.45 0.01
N GLU A 17 -1.83 -6.29 0.61
CA GLU A 17 -2.86 -5.38 1.10
C GLU A 17 -3.76 -4.86 -0.01
N SER A 18 -3.20 -4.55 -1.18
CA SER A 18 -3.98 -4.06 -2.31
C SER A 18 -5.03 -5.08 -2.78
N GLN A 19 -4.73 -6.38 -2.71
CA GLN A 19 -5.73 -7.44 -2.90
C GLN A 19 -6.81 -7.38 -1.81
N GLY A 20 -6.38 -7.17 -0.56
CA GLY A 20 -7.26 -6.90 0.59
C GLY A 20 -8.31 -5.84 0.28
N TYR A 21 -7.88 -4.67 -0.22
CA TYR A 21 -8.75 -3.55 -0.60
C TYR A 21 -9.63 -3.85 -1.82
N VAL A 22 -9.09 -4.50 -2.85
CA VAL A 22 -9.85 -4.87 -4.05
C VAL A 22 -11.00 -5.82 -3.71
N HIS A 23 -10.76 -6.81 -2.86
CA HIS A 23 -11.80 -7.72 -2.39
C HIS A 23 -12.74 -7.07 -1.37
N ALA A 24 -12.23 -6.18 -0.50
CA ALA A 24 -13.06 -5.42 0.45
C ALA A 24 -14.18 -4.64 -0.26
N SER A 25 -13.87 -4.05 -1.42
CA SER A 25 -14.85 -3.31 -2.24
C SER A 25 -16.02 -4.17 -2.77
N LYS A 26 -15.92 -5.50 -2.65
CA LYS A 26 -16.89 -6.49 -3.15
C LYS A 26 -17.54 -7.31 -2.04
N VAL A 27 -17.27 -6.99 -0.77
CA VAL A 27 -17.82 -7.74 0.39
C VAL A 27 -19.33 -7.58 0.50
N TRP A 28 -19.86 -6.43 0.07
CA TRP A 28 -21.30 -6.20 -0.05
C TRP A 28 -21.68 -6.01 -1.50
N LEU A 29 -22.41 -6.96 -2.07
CA LEU A 29 -22.93 -6.87 -3.45
C LEU A 29 -24.43 -7.07 -3.43
N LYS A 30 -25.17 -6.11 -4.02
CA LYS A 30 -26.63 -6.14 -4.12
C LYS A 30 -27.33 -6.34 -2.75
N GLY A 31 -26.79 -5.72 -1.70
CA GLY A 31 -27.32 -5.80 -0.33
C GLY A 31 -27.03 -7.11 0.41
N GLN A 32 -26.26 -8.03 -0.19
CA GLN A 32 -25.88 -9.30 0.43
C GLN A 32 -24.39 -9.33 0.77
N PHE A 33 -24.06 -9.99 1.88
CA PHE A 33 -22.68 -10.20 2.29
C PHE A 33 -22.06 -11.37 1.53
N VAL A 34 -20.93 -11.13 0.86
CA VAL A 34 -20.23 -12.11 0.03
C VAL A 34 -19.02 -12.64 0.80
N TRP A 35 -19.24 -13.74 1.53
CA TRP A 35 -18.22 -14.38 2.37
C TRP A 35 -16.89 -14.70 1.67
N PRO A 36 -16.87 -15.22 0.42
CA PRO A 36 -15.61 -15.47 -0.27
C PRO A 36 -14.75 -14.21 -0.45
N GLU A 37 -15.39 -13.06 -0.74
CA GLU A 37 -14.67 -11.79 -0.90
C GLU A 37 -14.19 -11.26 0.45
N ALA A 38 -14.97 -11.45 1.52
CA ALA A 38 -14.53 -11.11 2.88
C ALA A 38 -13.30 -11.92 3.31
N MET A 39 -13.28 -13.23 3.04
CA MET A 39 -12.14 -14.08 3.40
C MET A 39 -10.89 -13.74 2.58
N LYS A 40 -11.01 -13.51 1.28
CA LYS A 40 -9.88 -13.05 0.46
C LYS A 40 -9.37 -11.69 0.91
N SER A 41 -10.28 -10.78 1.27
CA SER A 41 -9.93 -9.47 1.80
C SER A 41 -9.14 -9.59 3.10
N PHE A 42 -9.64 -10.39 4.04
CA PHE A 42 -8.99 -10.68 5.31
C PHE A 42 -7.60 -11.28 5.13
N LEU A 43 -7.45 -12.28 4.24
CA LEU A 43 -6.16 -12.90 3.96
C LEU A 43 -5.17 -11.91 3.34
N GLY A 44 -5.62 -11.04 2.42
CA GLY A 44 -4.79 -9.99 1.85
C GLY A 44 -4.25 -9.03 2.91
N PHE A 45 -5.12 -8.55 3.81
CA PHE A 45 -4.72 -7.70 4.93
C PHE A 45 -3.83 -8.42 5.94
N ALA A 46 -4.10 -9.68 6.27
CA ALA A 46 -3.30 -10.46 7.19
C ALA A 46 -1.88 -10.66 6.67
N ILE A 47 -1.74 -11.08 5.41
CA ILE A 47 -0.44 -11.26 4.76
C ILE A 47 0.30 -9.92 4.67
N GLY A 48 -0.39 -8.86 4.25
CA GLY A 48 0.18 -7.52 4.21
C GLY A 48 0.70 -7.08 5.58
N THR A 49 -0.13 -7.15 6.62
CA THR A 49 0.26 -6.78 7.99
C THR A 49 1.50 -7.54 8.48
N VAL A 50 1.58 -8.86 8.22
CA VAL A 50 2.77 -9.65 8.58
C VAL A 50 4.01 -9.18 7.81
N MET A 51 3.88 -8.88 6.51
CA MET A 51 5.00 -8.35 5.72
C MET A 51 5.43 -6.95 6.19
N LEU A 52 4.49 -6.09 6.60
CA LEU A 52 4.79 -4.80 7.21
C LEU A 52 5.63 -4.98 8.47
N PHE A 53 5.25 -5.88 9.38
CA PHE A 53 6.03 -6.13 10.60
C PHE A 53 7.45 -6.60 10.30
N LEU A 54 7.63 -7.44 9.28
CA LEU A 54 8.95 -7.83 8.80
C LEU A 54 9.72 -6.64 8.22
N ALA A 55 9.08 -5.79 7.40
CA ALA A 55 9.71 -4.58 6.86
C ALA A 55 10.14 -3.60 7.96
N ILE A 56 9.30 -3.39 8.98
CA ILE A 56 9.60 -2.52 10.13
C ILE A 56 10.84 -3.02 10.89
N LYS A 57 10.98 -4.34 11.09
CA LYS A 57 12.19 -4.91 11.70
C LYS A 57 13.45 -4.42 10.98
N PHE A 58 13.48 -4.51 9.66
CA PHE A 58 14.64 -4.09 8.87
C PHE A 58 14.80 -2.57 8.78
N LEU A 59 13.69 -1.80 8.80
CA LEU A 59 13.75 -0.33 8.88
C LEU A 59 14.35 0.12 10.22
N ASN A 60 14.02 -0.55 11.32
CA ASN A 60 14.59 -0.30 12.63
C ASN A 60 16.10 -0.61 12.67
N ASP A 61 16.56 -1.65 11.97
CA ASP A 61 18.00 -1.93 11.81
C ASP A 61 18.73 -0.77 11.09
N LEU A 62 18.03 0.00 10.25
CA LEU A 62 18.53 1.22 9.60
C LEU A 62 18.28 2.50 10.41
N LYS A 63 17.83 2.37 11.67
CA LYS A 63 17.45 3.49 12.55
C LYS A 63 16.28 4.34 12.04
N ILE A 64 15.44 3.77 11.17
CA ILE A 64 14.23 4.42 10.65
C ILE A 64 13.04 4.03 11.54
N PHE A 65 12.78 4.85 12.55
CA PHE A 65 11.72 4.62 13.54
C PHE A 65 10.46 5.47 13.30
N SER A 66 10.52 6.45 12.39
CA SER A 66 9.38 7.33 12.08
C SER A 66 8.23 6.49 11.53
N ALA A 67 7.11 6.49 12.26
CA ALA A 67 5.88 5.85 11.83
C ALA A 67 5.37 6.47 10.53
N GLU A 68 5.53 7.79 10.37
CA GLU A 68 5.16 8.53 9.16
C GLU A 68 5.90 7.98 7.94
N LEU A 69 7.22 7.81 8.02
CA LEU A 69 8.00 7.32 6.89
C LEU A 69 7.65 5.86 6.56
N GLN A 70 7.45 5.01 7.58
CA GLN A 70 7.01 3.62 7.41
C GLN A 70 5.64 3.56 6.71
N THR A 71 4.69 4.38 7.17
CA THR A 71 3.32 4.46 6.63
C THR A 71 3.28 4.92 5.18
N ILE A 72 4.11 5.87 4.76
CA ILE A 72 4.12 6.30 3.34
C ILE A 72 4.72 5.27 2.42
N ILE A 73 5.82 4.64 2.81
CA ILE A 73 6.41 3.56 2.00
C ILE A 73 5.33 2.49 1.77
N TRP A 74 4.63 2.13 2.86
CA TRP A 74 3.55 1.16 2.85
C TRP A 74 2.36 1.56 1.98
N PHE A 75 1.74 2.72 2.23
CA PHE A 75 0.58 3.15 1.46
C PHE A 75 0.91 3.42 -0.01
N THR A 76 2.12 3.86 -0.32
CA THR A 76 2.55 4.05 -1.71
C THR A 76 2.55 2.72 -2.45
N THR A 77 3.14 1.67 -1.88
CA THR A 77 3.16 0.35 -2.52
C THR A 77 1.75 -0.26 -2.60
N THR A 78 0.91 -0.07 -1.57
CA THR A 78 -0.49 -0.48 -1.59
C THR A 78 -1.28 0.22 -2.70
N MET A 79 -1.20 1.55 -2.80
CA MET A 79 -1.90 2.32 -3.83
C MET A 79 -1.46 1.94 -5.24
N LEU A 80 -0.15 1.77 -5.46
CA LEU A 80 0.37 1.27 -6.73
C LEU A 80 -0.18 -0.13 -7.03
N GLY A 81 -0.19 -1.04 -6.04
CA GLY A 81 -0.80 -2.36 -6.16
C GLY A 81 -2.26 -2.30 -6.61
N ILE A 82 -3.08 -1.43 -5.99
CA ILE A 82 -4.49 -1.23 -6.36
C ILE A 82 -4.60 -0.72 -7.80
N ALA A 83 -3.79 0.28 -8.17
CA ALA A 83 -3.75 0.85 -9.51
C ALA A 83 -3.42 -0.22 -10.57
N PHE A 84 -2.46 -1.10 -10.29
CA PHE A 84 -2.09 -2.21 -11.16
C PHE A 84 -3.18 -3.28 -11.24
N ILE A 85 -3.70 -3.76 -10.11
CA ILE A 85 -4.72 -4.82 -10.07
C ILE A 85 -6.03 -4.36 -10.72
N SER A 86 -6.43 -3.11 -10.48
CA SER A 86 -7.65 -2.57 -11.07
C SER A 86 -7.52 -2.35 -12.58
N GLY A 87 -6.29 -2.20 -13.11
CA GLY A 87 -6.01 -1.86 -14.52
C GLY A 87 -6.51 -0.48 -14.96
N ARG A 88 -7.30 0.21 -14.12
CA ARG A 88 -7.96 1.49 -14.44
C ARG A 88 -6.99 2.66 -14.49
N PHE A 89 -5.83 2.53 -13.85
CA PHE A 89 -4.85 3.62 -13.84
C PHE A 89 -4.37 3.99 -15.24
N PHE A 90 -4.18 3.00 -16.13
CA PHE A 90 -3.79 3.27 -17.52
C PHE A 90 -4.90 3.99 -18.29
N SER A 91 -6.16 3.76 -17.94
CA SER A 91 -7.32 4.40 -18.55
C SER A 91 -7.68 5.77 -17.94
N TRP A 92 -6.97 6.25 -16.92
CA TRP A 92 -7.25 7.57 -16.36
C TRP A 92 -6.92 8.67 -17.37
N PRO A 93 -7.75 9.74 -17.45
CA PRO A 93 -7.40 10.92 -18.22
C PRO A 93 -6.13 11.59 -17.67
N LEU A 94 -5.49 12.41 -18.51
CA LEU A 94 -4.19 13.00 -18.20
C LEU A 94 -4.24 13.89 -16.95
N ALA A 95 -5.35 14.58 -16.71
CA ALA A 95 -5.53 15.47 -15.57
C ALA A 95 -5.42 14.70 -14.23
N GLU A 96 -6.07 13.54 -14.11
CA GLU A 96 -6.06 12.69 -12.92
C GLU A 96 -4.68 12.11 -12.66
N LYS A 97 -3.95 11.74 -13.73
CA LYS A 97 -2.55 11.31 -13.62
C LYS A 97 -1.66 12.43 -13.07
N VAL A 98 -1.82 13.66 -13.57
CA VAL A 98 -1.06 14.82 -13.08
C VAL A 98 -1.39 15.13 -11.62
N VAL A 99 -2.67 15.10 -11.24
CA VAL A 99 -3.10 15.29 -9.85
C VAL A 99 -2.49 14.22 -8.93
N SER A 100 -2.50 12.94 -9.34
CA SER A 100 -1.88 11.87 -8.55
C SER A 100 -0.38 12.08 -8.35
N LEU A 101 0.33 12.55 -9.39
CA LEU A 101 1.76 12.85 -9.30
C LEU A 101 2.02 14.00 -8.31
N PHE A 102 1.20 15.05 -8.38
CA PHE A 102 1.31 16.20 -7.49
C PHE A 102 1.07 15.84 -6.03
N VAL A 103 0.08 14.97 -5.76
CA VAL A 103 -0.19 14.46 -4.41
C VAL A 103 0.99 13.66 -3.87
N ILE A 104 1.55 12.74 -4.68
CA ILE A 104 2.73 11.94 -4.29
C ILE A 104 3.91 12.86 -3.94
N ILE A 105 4.19 13.85 -4.79
CA ILE A 105 5.30 14.81 -4.56
C ILE A 105 5.04 15.64 -3.31
N SER A 106 3.81 16.14 -3.11
CA SER A 106 3.45 16.99 -1.97
C SER A 106 3.56 16.25 -0.64
N ILE A 107 3.08 15.01 -0.60
CA ILE A 107 3.20 14.13 0.57
C ILE A 107 4.68 13.82 0.83
N GLY A 108 5.44 13.41 -0.20
CA GLY A 108 6.87 13.13 -0.07
C GLY A 108 7.66 14.33 0.46
N TRP A 109 7.37 15.54 -0.03
CA TRP A 109 7.96 16.77 0.45
C TRP A 109 7.64 17.07 1.91
N LEU A 110 6.36 17.00 2.30
CA LEU A 110 5.91 17.21 3.68
C LEU A 110 6.67 16.31 4.67
N LEU A 111 6.93 15.06 4.28
CA LEU A 111 7.57 14.08 5.15
C LEU A 111 9.06 14.29 5.31
N ILE A 112 9.76 14.70 4.24
CA ILE A 112 11.17 15.10 4.36
C ILE A 112 11.30 16.28 5.33
N ARG A 113 10.30 17.17 5.34
CA ARG A 113 10.30 18.36 6.19
C ARG A 113 9.92 18.07 7.63
N VAL A 114 8.94 17.19 7.86
CA VAL A 114 8.33 16.93 9.18
C VAL A 114 8.93 15.70 9.87
N GLY A 115 9.35 14.68 9.12
CA GLY A 115 9.90 13.41 9.63
C GLY A 115 11.36 13.48 10.10
N LYS A 116 11.78 14.62 10.65
CA LYS A 116 13.05 14.76 11.38
C LYS A 116 12.89 14.30 12.81
#